data_AF-A0A946NJJ7-F1
#
_entry.id   AF-A0A946NJJ7-F1
#
_cell.length_a   1.000
_cell.length_b   1.000
_cell.length_c   1.000
_cell.angle_alpha   90.00
_cell.angle_beta   90.00
_cell.angle_gamma   90.00
#
_symmetry.space_group_name_H-M   'P 1'
#
loop_
_entity.id
_entity.type
_entity.pdbx_description
1 polymer ?
#
loop_
_entity_poly.entity_id
_entity_poly.type
_entity_poly.pdbx_seq_one_letter_code
_entity_poly.pdbx_strand_id
1 'polypeptide(L)'
;MVVIPVEVNGTKLTFLLDTGVSSTIMFSLSEIDSLALNDSKLIRLRGLGEGGSIPALKSSHNRIKIGKVTDINHTIFVVFDKSLSLSKRMGIPIHGIIGYDFFKNLVVKTNYNTRKISLYAPGNYVEKECKKCEVFDLTFHNKKPYLIVTNIDGNDTDNFTLLIDSGSSDAIWLFDDAILEINLKNKWFDDFLGQGLSGDIFGKRSKIPKMSIGNFEMTNIKVAFPNKESIENIKLFKERDGSIGGELLNRFTIIMNYPLKKISLKKNNKFKDPFYYNMSGLTIKHDGVVLIKNKRDSFKNRSNEIDGATNITVSSTYDFSLEPKYVVSEIRKESPSYLAGIKEGDEILSVNGSQAYQYNLYQIIGLFSSKAGKKITLKIKRNNIILRKKFILTPVF
;
A
#
# COMPACT_ATOMS: atom_id res chain seq x y z
N MET A 1 -3.97 -2.65 1.75
CA MET A 1 -4.47 -1.26 1.72
C MET A 1 -5.84 -1.20 1.08
N VAL A 2 -6.68 -0.24 1.45
CA VAL A 2 -8.06 -0.11 0.97
C VAL A 2 -8.25 1.24 0.30
N VAL A 3 -8.66 1.23 -0.97
CA VAL A 3 -8.89 2.44 -1.77
C VAL A 3 -10.38 2.60 -1.99
N ILE A 4 -10.90 3.80 -1.78
CA ILE A 4 -12.32 4.12 -1.89
C ILE A 4 -12.57 5.34 -2.78
N PRO A 5 -13.68 5.37 -3.52
CA PRO A 5 -14.14 6.57 -4.20
C PRO A 5 -14.69 7.57 -3.17
N VAL A 6 -14.33 8.84 -3.32
CA VAL A 6 -14.75 9.95 -2.46
C VAL A 6 -15.12 11.14 -3.35
N GLU A 7 -16.27 11.75 -3.09
CA GLU A 7 -16.68 12.99 -3.75
C GLU A 7 -16.30 14.18 -2.84
N VAL A 8 -15.42 15.06 -3.32
CA VAL A 8 -14.97 16.26 -2.62
C VAL A 8 -15.46 17.47 -3.38
N ASN A 9 -16.32 18.30 -2.77
CA ASN A 9 -16.91 19.49 -3.38
C ASN A 9 -17.54 19.22 -4.77
N GLY A 10 -18.09 18.02 -5.00
CA GLY A 10 -18.69 17.60 -6.27
C GLY A 10 -17.75 16.83 -7.21
N THR A 11 -16.44 16.86 -6.97
CA THR A 11 -15.45 16.15 -7.79
C THR A 11 -15.22 14.74 -7.27
N LYS A 12 -15.32 13.73 -8.15
CA LYS A 12 -15.06 12.33 -7.80
C LYS A 12 -13.56 12.04 -7.82
N LEU A 13 -13.04 11.62 -6.67
CA LEU A 13 -11.64 11.34 -6.42
C LEU A 13 -11.50 9.94 -5.78
N THR A 14 -10.26 9.51 -5.59
CA THR A 14 -9.90 8.22 -4.98
C THR A 14 -9.01 8.46 -3.78
N PHE A 15 -9.35 7.86 -2.65
CA PHE A 15 -8.64 8.03 -1.39
C PHE A 15 -8.22 6.68 -0.82
N LEU A 16 -7.05 6.65 -0.19
CA LEU A 16 -6.66 5.59 0.71
C LEU A 16 -7.43 5.75 2.03
N LEU A 17 -8.12 4.70 2.47
CA LEU A 17 -8.67 4.64 3.83
C LEU A 17 -7.53 4.31 4.79
N ASP A 18 -7.31 5.20 5.75
CA ASP A 18 -6.24 5.08 6.74
C ASP A 18 -6.72 5.45 8.14
N THR A 19 -6.73 4.45 9.02
CA THR A 19 -7.07 4.57 10.44
C THR A 19 -5.95 5.24 11.27
N GLY A 20 -4.73 5.29 10.74
CA GLY A 20 -3.55 5.89 11.35
C GLY A 20 -3.46 7.42 11.19
N VAL A 21 -4.33 8.04 10.40
CA VAL A 21 -4.40 9.50 10.25
C VAL A 21 -5.61 10.11 10.95
N SER A 22 -5.39 11.27 11.57
CA SER A 22 -6.43 12.05 12.23
C SER A 22 -7.30 12.82 11.24
N SER A 23 -6.68 13.42 10.23
CA SER A 23 -7.32 14.34 9.28
C SER A 23 -7.07 13.94 7.84
N THR A 24 -7.95 14.39 6.95
CA THR A 24 -7.87 14.10 5.51
C THR A 24 -6.75 14.89 4.86
N ILE A 25 -5.88 14.20 4.12
CA ILE A 25 -4.77 14.78 3.36
C ILE A 25 -5.00 14.49 1.88
N MET A 26 -4.79 15.47 1.02
CA MET A 26 -4.90 15.35 -0.42
C MET A 26 -3.53 15.60 -1.06
N PHE A 27 -3.18 14.76 -2.03
CA PHE A 27 -1.94 14.78 -2.79
C PHE A 27 -2.25 15.04 -4.26
N SER A 28 -1.28 15.60 -4.98
CA SER A 28 -1.27 15.62 -6.45
C SER A 28 -2.52 16.22 -7.10
N LEU A 29 -2.70 17.53 -6.92
CA LEU A 29 -3.72 18.29 -7.68
C LEU A 29 -3.45 18.36 -9.19
N SER A 30 -2.29 17.91 -9.67
CA SER A 30 -1.92 18.00 -11.09
C SER A 30 -2.74 17.11 -12.02
N GLU A 31 -3.52 16.17 -11.48
CA GLU A 31 -4.44 15.31 -12.24
C GLU A 31 -5.89 15.82 -12.17
N ILE A 32 -6.14 16.95 -11.50
CA ILE A 32 -7.47 17.52 -11.30
C ILE A 32 -7.52 18.88 -12.01
N ASP A 33 -8.40 19.01 -13.01
CA ASP A 33 -8.52 20.26 -13.81
C ASP A 33 -8.88 21.47 -12.95
N SER A 34 -9.79 21.30 -11.98
CA SER A 34 -10.11 22.31 -10.99
C SER A 34 -10.72 21.69 -9.73
N LEU A 35 -10.34 22.22 -8.58
CA LEU A 35 -10.98 21.93 -7.30
C LEU A 35 -11.08 23.21 -6.49
N ALA A 36 -12.30 23.66 -6.24
CA ALA A 36 -12.54 24.78 -5.33
C ALA A 36 -12.21 24.32 -3.90
N LEU A 37 -11.21 24.96 -3.29
CA LEU A 37 -10.90 24.83 -1.87
C LEU A 37 -11.46 26.04 -1.13
N ASN A 38 -12.06 25.80 0.03
CA ASN A 38 -12.71 26.83 0.83
C ASN A 38 -11.78 27.26 1.98
N ASP A 39 -11.68 28.57 2.23
CA ASP A 39 -10.95 29.18 3.38
C ASP A 39 -9.56 28.56 3.62
N SER A 40 -8.65 28.74 2.65
CA SER A 40 -7.33 28.09 2.66
C SER A 40 -6.28 28.91 3.41
N LYS A 41 -5.54 28.27 4.33
CA LYS A 41 -4.36 28.86 5.02
C LYS A 41 -3.12 28.00 4.85
N LEU A 42 -1.96 28.64 4.64
CA LEU A 42 -0.68 27.93 4.58
C LEU A 42 -0.27 27.45 5.96
N ILE A 43 0.08 26.16 6.04
CA ILE A 43 0.56 25.49 7.25
C ILE A 43 1.74 24.58 6.91
N ARG A 44 2.33 23.96 7.94
CA ARG A 44 3.36 22.94 7.77
C ARG A 44 2.91 21.64 8.42
N LEU A 45 2.97 20.54 7.67
CA LEU A 45 2.70 19.19 8.16
C LEU A 45 4.00 18.45 8.44
N ARG A 46 3.92 17.39 9.24
CA ARG A 46 5.04 16.49 9.53
C ARG A 46 4.53 15.06 9.64
N GLY A 47 5.34 14.09 9.22
CA GLY A 47 5.05 12.67 9.39
C GLY A 47 6.34 11.83 9.45
N LEU A 48 6.25 10.55 9.13
CA LEU A 48 7.37 9.60 9.13
C LEU A 48 8.30 9.84 7.94
N GLY A 49 9.59 9.54 8.14
CA GLY A 49 10.67 9.72 7.17
C GLY A 49 11.72 10.72 7.66
N GLU A 50 12.89 10.67 7.02
CA GLU A 50 14.09 11.42 7.43
C GLU A 50 14.00 12.94 7.16
N GLY A 51 13.06 13.37 6.32
CA GLY A 51 12.91 14.78 5.95
C GLY A 51 12.16 15.65 6.97
N GLY A 52 12.07 16.92 6.62
CA GLY A 52 11.50 17.96 7.47
C GLY A 52 9.97 18.03 7.46
N SER A 53 9.47 19.18 7.93
CA SER A 53 8.06 19.53 7.73
C SER A 53 7.82 19.94 6.28
N ILE A 54 6.63 19.65 5.75
CA ILE A 54 6.24 19.96 4.38
C ILE A 54 5.18 21.06 4.35
N PRO A 55 5.24 22.00 3.39
CA PRO A 55 4.20 23.01 3.23
C PRO A 55 2.89 22.38 2.77
N ALA A 56 1.77 22.81 3.35
CA ALA A 56 0.44 22.36 2.98
C ALA A 56 -0.59 23.50 3.11
N LEU A 57 -1.67 23.44 2.34
CA LEU A 57 -2.82 24.33 2.54
C LEU A 57 -3.88 23.62 3.39
N LYS A 58 -4.30 24.23 4.49
CA LYS A 58 -5.47 23.82 5.26
C LYS A 58 -6.71 24.49 4.66
N SER A 59 -7.62 23.71 4.10
CA SER A 59 -8.92 24.12 3.58
C SER A 59 -10.02 23.66 4.55
N SER A 60 -10.95 24.54 4.89
CA SER A 60 -12.05 24.26 5.84
C SER A 60 -13.41 24.44 5.15
N HIS A 61 -14.51 23.96 5.74
CA HIS A 61 -15.86 24.05 5.15
C HIS A 61 -16.00 23.30 3.80
N ASN A 62 -15.35 22.16 3.66
CA ASN A 62 -15.49 21.31 2.47
C ASN A 62 -16.61 20.29 2.67
N ARG A 63 -17.25 19.91 1.57
CA ARG A 63 -18.22 18.83 1.52
C ARG A 63 -17.55 17.55 1.04
N ILE A 64 -17.54 16.52 1.87
CA ILE A 64 -17.06 15.18 1.53
C ILE A 64 -18.24 14.21 1.52
N LYS A 65 -18.32 13.37 0.48
CA LYS A 65 -19.32 12.32 0.39
C LYS A 65 -18.71 10.97 0.03
N ILE A 66 -19.08 9.94 0.79
CA ILE A 66 -18.67 8.54 0.57
C ILE A 66 -19.94 7.68 0.55
N GLY A 67 -20.27 7.16 -0.63
CA GLY A 67 -21.55 6.46 -0.84
C GLY A 67 -22.74 7.37 -0.53
N LYS A 68 -23.50 7.03 0.52
CA LYS A 68 -24.66 7.80 0.97
C LYS A 68 -24.35 8.74 2.15
N VAL A 69 -23.16 8.67 2.73
CA VAL A 69 -22.76 9.47 3.89
C VAL A 69 -22.14 10.78 3.40
N THR A 70 -22.57 11.90 3.97
CA THR A 70 -22.08 13.25 3.64
C THR A 70 -21.60 13.96 4.91
N ASP A 71 -20.43 14.56 4.85
CA ASP A 71 -19.87 15.50 5.82
C ASP A 71 -19.81 16.89 5.17
N ILE A 72 -20.41 17.90 5.80
CA ILE A 72 -20.62 19.25 5.23
C ILE A 72 -19.72 20.33 5.85
N ASN A 73 -18.76 19.98 6.71
CA ASN A 73 -17.79 20.94 7.24
C ASN A 73 -16.42 20.27 7.47
N HIS A 74 -15.92 19.61 6.43
CA HIS A 74 -14.70 18.83 6.52
C HIS A 74 -13.47 19.72 6.31
N THR A 75 -12.43 19.48 7.13
CA THR A 75 -11.10 20.09 6.95
C THR A 75 -10.22 19.18 6.13
N ILE A 76 -9.63 19.71 5.06
CA ILE A 76 -8.74 19.00 4.14
C ILE A 76 -7.38 19.69 4.14
N PHE A 77 -6.31 18.93 4.24
CA PHE A 77 -4.96 19.43 4.06
C PHE A 77 -4.43 19.05 2.69
N VAL A 78 -3.89 20.02 1.94
CA VAL A 78 -3.44 19.82 0.55
C VAL A 78 -1.94 19.96 0.48
N VAL A 79 -1.28 18.89 0.05
CA VAL A 79 0.16 18.82 -0.15
C VAL A 79 0.48 18.91 -1.64
N PHE A 80 1.33 19.86 -2.01
CA PHE A 80 1.68 20.15 -3.41
C PHE A 80 2.94 19.43 -3.90
N ASP A 81 3.67 18.78 -3.00
CA ASP A 81 4.90 18.07 -3.37
C ASP A 81 4.59 16.84 -4.23
N LYS A 82 4.96 16.91 -5.51
CA LYS A 82 4.76 15.83 -6.49
C LYS A 82 5.59 14.58 -6.20
N SER A 83 6.65 14.69 -5.39
CA SER A 83 7.45 13.53 -4.98
C SER A 83 6.67 12.61 -4.04
N LEU A 84 5.72 13.15 -3.27
CA LEU A 84 4.85 12.43 -2.34
C LEU A 84 3.60 11.82 -3.00
N SER A 85 3.54 11.81 -4.33
CA SER A 85 2.42 11.25 -5.08
C SER A 85 2.29 9.73 -4.87
N LEU A 86 1.29 9.33 -4.08
CA LEU A 86 0.97 7.92 -3.82
C LEU A 86 0.63 7.14 -5.09
N SER A 87 0.07 7.80 -6.13
CA SER A 87 -0.28 7.16 -7.40
C SER A 87 0.89 6.40 -8.03
N LYS A 88 2.11 6.97 -7.94
CA LYS A 88 3.34 6.36 -8.50
C LYS A 88 3.71 5.06 -7.80
N ARG A 89 3.47 4.95 -6.50
CA ARG A 89 3.81 3.75 -5.71
C ARG A 89 2.69 2.71 -5.72
N MET A 90 1.45 3.13 -5.94
CA MET A 90 0.28 2.26 -5.94
C MET A 90 -0.05 1.71 -7.33
N GLY A 91 0.42 2.38 -8.39
CA GLY A 91 0.11 2.03 -9.79
C GLY A 91 -1.34 2.31 -10.19
N ILE A 92 -2.07 3.08 -9.37
CA ILE A 92 -3.44 3.54 -9.60
C ILE A 92 -3.57 4.98 -9.09
N PRO A 93 -4.48 5.81 -9.64
CA PRO A 93 -4.68 7.16 -9.14
C PRO A 93 -5.11 7.15 -7.67
N ILE A 94 -4.37 7.86 -6.82
CA ILE A 94 -4.68 8.10 -5.40
C ILE A 94 -4.51 9.59 -5.13
N HIS A 95 -5.64 10.26 -4.91
CA HIS A 95 -5.71 11.70 -4.71
C HIS A 95 -5.56 12.10 -3.23
N GLY A 96 -5.70 11.17 -2.29
CA GLY A 96 -5.65 11.51 -0.88
C GLY A 96 -5.65 10.32 0.06
N ILE A 97 -5.55 10.63 1.34
CA ILE A 97 -5.74 9.74 2.48
C ILE A 97 -6.89 10.29 3.32
N ILE A 98 -7.83 9.43 3.72
CA ILE A 98 -8.99 9.77 4.55
C ILE A 98 -9.04 8.86 5.78
N GLY A 99 -9.30 9.46 6.94
CA GLY A 99 -9.24 8.76 8.22
C GLY A 99 -10.25 9.29 9.24
N TYR A 100 -9.79 9.42 10.49
CA TYR A 100 -10.66 9.57 11.66
C TYR A 100 -11.73 10.66 11.53
N ASP A 101 -11.37 11.87 11.07
CA ASP A 101 -12.29 13.02 11.08
C ASP A 101 -13.61 12.74 10.32
N PHE A 102 -13.59 11.89 9.28
CA PHE A 102 -14.79 11.48 8.55
C PHE A 102 -15.54 10.32 9.24
N PHE A 103 -14.82 9.34 9.80
CA PHE A 103 -15.40 8.09 10.30
C PHE A 103 -15.80 8.11 11.79
N LYS A 104 -15.35 9.10 12.57
CA LYS A 104 -15.52 9.16 14.03
C LYS A 104 -16.95 8.98 14.56
N ASN A 105 -17.97 9.29 13.74
CA ASN A 105 -19.39 9.21 14.10
C ASN A 105 -20.10 8.00 13.46
N LEU A 106 -19.35 7.03 12.92
CA LEU A 106 -19.89 5.92 12.14
C LEU A 106 -19.46 4.57 12.69
N VAL A 107 -20.22 3.53 12.33
CA VAL A 107 -19.74 2.16 12.38
C VAL A 107 -19.26 1.77 11.00
N VAL A 108 -17.98 1.39 10.89
CA VAL A 108 -17.31 1.10 9.62
C VAL A 108 -16.99 -0.38 9.54
N LYS A 109 -17.64 -1.08 8.62
CA LYS A 109 -17.37 -2.49 8.34
C LYS A 109 -16.52 -2.63 7.08
N THR A 110 -15.36 -3.25 7.21
CA THR A 110 -14.43 -3.54 6.11
C THR A 110 -14.35 -5.03 5.88
N ASN A 111 -14.76 -5.47 4.68
CA ASN A 111 -14.63 -6.86 4.24
C ASN A 111 -13.65 -6.95 3.06
N TYR A 112 -12.45 -7.45 3.33
CA TYR A 112 -11.37 -7.59 2.34
C TYR A 112 -11.64 -8.67 1.29
N ASN A 113 -12.47 -9.66 1.59
CA ASN A 113 -12.78 -10.76 0.67
C ASN A 113 -13.75 -10.29 -0.41
N THR A 114 -14.82 -9.62 0.01
CA THR A 114 -15.81 -9.07 -0.92
C THR A 114 -15.43 -7.68 -1.44
N ARG A 115 -14.29 -7.13 -0.99
CA ARG A 115 -13.80 -5.78 -1.31
C ARG A 115 -14.86 -4.71 -1.07
N LYS A 116 -15.62 -4.84 0.02
CA LYS A 116 -16.73 -3.96 0.36
C LYS A 116 -16.50 -3.25 1.70
N ILE A 117 -16.68 -1.93 1.70
CA ILE A 117 -16.86 -1.13 2.91
C ILE A 117 -18.35 -0.83 3.07
N SER A 118 -18.85 -0.93 4.30
CA SER A 118 -20.22 -0.53 4.66
C SER A 118 -20.15 0.46 5.81
N LEU A 119 -20.83 1.60 5.63
CA LEU A 119 -20.90 2.68 6.61
C LEU A 119 -22.31 2.67 7.20
N TYR A 120 -22.40 2.63 8.51
CA TYR A 120 -23.67 2.66 9.24
C TYR A 120 -23.70 3.89 10.15
N ALA A 121 -24.83 4.59 10.14
CA ALA A 121 -25.14 5.53 11.20
C ALA A 121 -25.30 4.75 12.52
N PRO A 122 -24.87 5.29 13.68
CA PRO A 122 -24.85 4.56 14.94
C PRO A 122 -26.22 3.96 15.31
N GLY A 123 -27.30 4.73 15.13
CA GLY A 123 -28.67 4.26 15.42
C GLY A 123 -29.23 3.21 14.45
N ASN A 124 -28.61 3.03 13.28
CA ASN A 124 -29.05 2.06 12.27
C ASN A 124 -28.20 0.78 12.28
N TYR A 125 -27.17 0.71 13.12
CA TYR A 125 -26.33 -0.46 13.25
C TYR A 125 -26.89 -1.40 14.30
N VAL A 126 -27.42 -2.55 13.85
CA VAL A 126 -27.81 -3.64 14.73
C VAL A 126 -26.64 -4.61 14.83
N GLU A 127 -26.07 -4.71 16.02
CA GLU A 127 -25.03 -5.69 16.31
C GLU A 127 -25.63 -7.09 16.21
N LYS A 128 -25.11 -7.89 15.27
CA LYS A 128 -25.55 -9.26 15.09
C LYS A 128 -24.68 -10.17 15.93
N GLU A 129 -25.31 -11.11 16.62
CA GLU A 129 -24.60 -12.16 17.34
C GLU A 129 -23.64 -12.90 16.39
N CYS A 130 -22.35 -12.89 16.72
CA CYS A 130 -21.31 -13.48 15.90
C CYS A 130 -20.43 -14.40 16.73
N LYS A 131 -20.76 -15.70 16.71
CA LYS A 131 -20.05 -16.75 17.46
C LYS A 131 -18.57 -16.92 17.11
N LYS A 132 -18.10 -16.32 16.00
CA LYS A 132 -16.72 -16.39 15.52
C LYS A 132 -16.04 -15.01 15.52
N CYS A 133 -16.67 -14.01 16.13
CA CYS A 133 -16.12 -12.69 16.28
C CYS A 133 -15.63 -12.51 17.71
N GLU A 134 -14.55 -11.76 17.87
CA GLU A 134 -14.14 -11.22 19.15
C GLU A 134 -14.25 -9.71 19.10
N VAL A 135 -14.61 -9.10 20.23
CA VAL A 135 -14.80 -7.67 20.37
C VAL A 135 -13.80 -7.15 21.40
N PHE A 136 -13.09 -6.09 21.03
CA PHE A 136 -12.07 -5.47 21.86
C PHE A 136 -12.36 -3.99 22.03
N ASP A 137 -12.02 -3.46 23.20
CA ASP A 137 -12.03 -2.02 23.43
C ASP A 137 -10.81 -1.37 22.77
N LEU A 138 -11.03 -0.17 22.23
CA LEU A 138 -10.01 0.65 21.60
C LEU A 138 -9.67 1.84 22.49
N THR A 139 -8.38 2.06 22.69
CA THR A 139 -7.89 3.31 23.28
C THR A 139 -7.67 4.32 22.16
N PHE A 140 -8.20 5.54 22.31
CA PHE A 140 -7.97 6.62 21.35
C PHE A 140 -7.05 7.66 21.94
N HIS A 141 -5.89 7.87 21.30
CA HIS A 141 -4.97 8.96 21.63
C HIS A 141 -4.75 9.82 20.39
N ASN A 142 -4.91 11.15 20.50
CA ASN A 142 -4.83 12.09 19.37
C ASN A 142 -5.63 11.64 18.13
N LYS A 143 -6.87 11.17 18.35
CA LYS A 143 -7.78 10.67 17.30
C LYS A 143 -7.33 9.37 16.60
N LYS A 144 -6.33 8.66 17.12
CA LYS A 144 -5.83 7.41 16.54
C LYS A 144 -6.22 6.20 17.41
N PRO A 145 -6.68 5.08 16.81
CA PRO A 145 -7.12 3.89 17.54
C PRO A 145 -5.95 2.95 17.88
N TYR A 146 -5.86 2.53 19.13
CA TYR A 146 -4.88 1.58 19.63
C TYR A 146 -5.56 0.33 20.18
N LEU A 147 -4.89 -0.81 20.00
CA LEU A 147 -5.30 -2.13 20.47
C LEU A 147 -4.15 -2.77 21.23
N ILE A 148 -4.47 -3.38 22.37
CA ILE A 148 -3.53 -4.16 23.15
C ILE A 148 -3.46 -5.58 22.57
N VAL A 149 -2.24 -6.07 22.41
CA VAL A 149 -1.93 -7.41 21.92
C VAL A 149 -0.85 -8.03 22.79
N THR A 150 -0.70 -9.35 22.73
CA THR A 150 0.27 -10.08 23.56
C THR A 150 1.16 -11.02 22.73
N ASN A 151 2.17 -11.58 23.38
CA ASN A 151 3.01 -12.65 22.84
C ASN A 151 3.80 -12.24 21.59
N ILE A 152 4.34 -11.02 21.57
CA ILE A 152 5.21 -10.52 20.49
C ILE A 152 6.68 -10.88 20.75
N ASP A 153 7.08 -10.82 22.00
CA ASP A 153 8.41 -11.14 22.54
C ASP A 153 8.56 -12.61 22.94
N GLY A 154 7.51 -13.43 22.79
CA GLY A 154 7.50 -14.81 23.26
C GLY A 154 7.13 -14.96 24.74
N ASN A 155 6.82 -13.85 25.43
CA ASN A 155 6.17 -13.88 26.73
C ASN A 155 4.66 -13.65 26.57
N ASP A 156 3.86 -14.58 27.07
CA ASP A 156 2.39 -14.53 26.94
C ASP A 156 1.76 -13.42 27.80
N THR A 157 2.49 -12.89 28.80
CA THR A 157 1.97 -11.88 29.73
C THR A 157 2.18 -10.44 29.29
N ASP A 158 3.13 -10.20 28.38
CA ASP A 158 3.56 -8.84 28.06
C ASP A 158 2.59 -8.20 27.06
N ASN A 159 2.13 -7.01 27.43
CA ASN A 159 1.14 -6.26 26.68
C ASN A 159 1.83 -5.23 25.79
N PHE A 160 1.44 -5.22 24.51
CA PHE A 160 1.93 -4.28 23.51
C PHE A 160 0.76 -3.44 22.98
N THR A 161 0.90 -2.12 23.03
CA THR A 161 -0.10 -1.17 22.56
C THR A 161 0.23 -0.75 21.13
N LEU A 162 -0.51 -1.32 20.17
CA LEU A 162 -0.27 -1.10 18.75
C LEU A 162 -1.33 -0.20 18.12
N LEU A 163 -0.89 0.76 17.30
CA LEU A 163 -1.77 1.56 16.44
C LEU A 163 -2.43 0.66 15.39
N ILE A 164 -3.74 0.75 15.22
CA ILE A 164 -4.41 0.14 14.06
C ILE A 164 -4.22 1.06 12.86
N ASP A 165 -3.36 0.66 11.92
CA ASP A 165 -2.92 1.47 10.78
C ASP A 165 -3.24 0.76 9.46
N SER A 166 -4.38 1.09 8.87
CA SER A 166 -4.77 0.54 7.56
C SER A 166 -4.06 1.19 6.37
N GLY A 167 -3.36 2.31 6.59
CA GLY A 167 -2.51 2.97 5.61
C GLY A 167 -1.16 2.30 5.43
N SER A 168 -0.63 1.66 6.47
CA SER A 168 0.62 0.88 6.41
C SER A 168 0.44 -0.41 5.59
N SER A 169 1.41 -0.73 4.73
CA SER A 169 1.40 -1.95 3.92
C SER A 169 1.91 -3.19 4.66
N ASP A 170 2.77 -2.99 5.66
CA ASP A 170 3.37 -4.09 6.42
C ASP A 170 2.36 -4.79 7.34
N ALA A 171 2.76 -5.89 7.96
CA ALA A 171 1.92 -6.58 8.94
C ALA A 171 2.06 -5.93 10.33
N ILE A 172 3.28 -5.73 10.80
CA ILE A 172 3.57 -5.12 12.10
C ILE A 172 4.77 -4.19 11.96
N TRP A 173 4.69 -3.02 12.60
CA TRP A 173 5.84 -2.18 12.91
C TRP A 173 6.05 -2.17 14.42
N LEU A 174 7.29 -2.28 14.87
CA LEU A 174 7.69 -2.12 16.28
C LEU A 174 8.79 -1.06 16.37
N PHE A 175 8.85 -0.36 17.50
CA PHE A 175 9.81 0.72 17.72
C PHE A 175 10.87 0.41 18.77
N ASP A 176 10.73 -0.71 19.48
CA ASP A 176 11.74 -1.19 20.43
C ASP A 176 12.65 -2.23 19.76
N ASP A 177 13.89 -1.81 19.50
CA ASP A 177 14.93 -2.68 18.93
C ASP A 177 15.37 -3.79 19.91
N ALA A 178 15.12 -3.67 21.22
CA ALA A 178 15.48 -4.71 22.18
C ALA A 178 14.76 -6.05 21.87
N ILE A 179 13.58 -5.99 21.27
CA ILE A 179 12.81 -7.15 20.83
C ILE A 179 13.57 -7.94 19.74
N LEU A 180 14.31 -7.26 18.85
CA LEU A 180 15.15 -7.92 17.83
C LEU A 180 16.29 -8.72 18.47
N GLU A 181 16.93 -8.15 19.48
CA GLU A 181 18.14 -8.70 20.09
C GLU A 181 17.83 -9.90 20.98
N ILE A 182 16.80 -9.78 21.83
CA ILE A 182 16.49 -10.79 22.85
C ILE A 182 15.71 -11.97 22.24
N ASN A 183 14.73 -11.71 21.38
CA ASN A 183 13.72 -12.71 21.02
C ASN A 183 13.87 -13.26 19.60
N LEU A 184 14.46 -12.48 18.69
CA LEU A 184 14.56 -12.86 17.28
C LEU A 184 15.95 -13.41 16.90
N LYS A 185 16.84 -13.61 17.88
CA LYS A 185 18.19 -14.20 17.72
C LYS A 185 18.98 -13.55 16.58
N ASN A 186 18.88 -12.24 16.41
CA ASN A 186 19.50 -11.48 15.33
C ASN A 186 19.17 -11.96 13.90
N LYS A 187 18.03 -12.65 13.71
CA LYS A 187 17.52 -12.96 12.38
C LYS A 187 16.78 -11.75 11.83
N TRP A 188 17.51 -10.83 11.22
CA TRP A 188 16.96 -9.67 10.55
C TRP A 188 17.79 -9.30 9.31
N PHE A 189 17.24 -8.43 8.47
CA PHE A 189 17.96 -7.84 7.34
C PHE A 189 17.55 -6.38 7.18
N ASP A 190 18.48 -5.55 6.70
CA ASP A 190 18.19 -4.16 6.34
C ASP A 190 17.35 -4.09 5.07
N ASP A 191 16.36 -3.21 5.06
CA ASP A 191 15.47 -3.00 3.93
C ASP A 191 14.89 -1.59 3.87
N PHE A 192 14.39 -1.26 2.69
CA PHE A 192 13.50 -0.12 2.51
C PHE A 192 12.11 -0.49 3.07
N LEU A 193 11.63 0.24 4.07
CA LEU A 193 10.35 -0.05 4.72
C LEU A 193 9.18 0.64 4.02
N GLY A 194 9.42 1.79 3.40
CA GLY A 194 8.41 2.53 2.68
C GLY A 194 8.73 4.02 2.62
N GLN A 195 7.73 4.82 2.27
CA GLN A 195 7.81 6.27 2.26
C GLN A 195 6.69 6.84 3.11
N GLY A 196 7.04 7.67 4.08
CA GLY A 196 6.11 8.46 4.85
C GLY A 196 5.97 9.87 4.29
N LEU A 197 5.18 10.70 4.98
CA LEU A 197 4.93 12.09 4.58
C LEU A 197 6.20 12.95 4.55
N SER A 198 7.19 12.61 5.38
CA SER A 198 8.45 13.34 5.53
C SER A 198 9.59 12.68 4.74
N GLY A 199 9.38 11.59 4.03
CA GLY A 199 10.40 10.98 3.16
C GLY A 199 10.49 9.48 3.29
N ASP A 200 11.58 8.94 2.76
CA ASP A 200 11.86 7.52 2.76
C ASP A 200 12.15 7.01 4.18
N ILE A 201 11.83 5.74 4.43
CA ILE A 201 11.92 5.09 5.72
C ILE A 201 12.72 3.81 5.53
N PHE A 202 13.87 3.75 6.18
CA PHE A 202 14.73 2.58 6.22
C PHE A 202 14.66 1.92 7.59
N GLY A 203 15.01 0.64 7.63
CA GLY A 203 15.08 -0.10 8.87
C GLY A 203 15.30 -1.58 8.67
N LYS A 204 15.03 -2.34 9.72
CA LYS A 204 15.24 -3.78 9.75
C LYS A 204 13.91 -4.51 9.57
N ARG A 205 13.96 -5.67 8.93
CA ARG A 205 12.83 -6.59 8.81
C ARG A 205 13.17 -7.92 9.47
N SER A 206 12.19 -8.50 10.15
CA SER A 206 12.30 -9.80 10.81
C SER A 206 10.97 -10.55 10.83
N LYS A 207 10.88 -11.66 11.53
CA LYS A 207 9.62 -12.37 11.76
C LYS A 207 9.43 -12.69 13.23
N ILE A 208 8.30 -12.26 13.80
CA ILE A 208 7.93 -12.67 15.15
C ILE A 208 7.34 -14.09 15.11
N PRO A 209 7.76 -14.99 16.01
CA PRO A 209 7.30 -16.38 16.00
C PRO A 209 5.80 -16.52 16.19
N LYS A 210 5.23 -15.72 17.09
CA LYS A 210 3.82 -15.74 17.49
C LYS A 210 3.35 -14.31 17.80
N MET A 211 2.05 -14.12 17.82
CA MET A 211 1.33 -12.95 18.35
C MET A 211 -0.12 -13.35 18.60
N SER A 212 -0.71 -12.82 19.66
CA SER A 212 -2.09 -13.05 20.02
C SER A 212 -2.90 -11.75 20.06
N ILE A 213 -4.08 -11.77 19.44
CA ILE A 213 -5.12 -10.75 19.60
C ILE A 213 -6.36 -11.44 20.17
N GLY A 214 -6.58 -11.37 21.49
CA GLY A 214 -7.55 -12.24 22.16
C GLY A 214 -7.22 -13.71 21.89
N ASN A 215 -8.19 -14.51 21.42
CA ASN A 215 -7.94 -15.91 21.06
C ASN A 215 -7.44 -16.10 19.62
N PHE A 216 -7.11 -15.01 18.92
CA PHE A 216 -6.55 -15.07 17.57
C PHE A 216 -5.03 -15.17 17.62
N GLU A 217 -4.55 -16.40 17.54
CA GLU A 217 -3.13 -16.68 17.40
C GLU A 217 -2.70 -16.68 15.93
N MET A 218 -1.60 -16.00 15.66
CA MET A 218 -0.92 -15.95 14.36
C MET A 218 0.55 -16.27 14.57
N THR A 219 1.19 -16.90 13.58
CA THR A 219 2.60 -17.32 13.67
C THR A 219 3.40 -16.84 12.48
N ASN A 220 4.72 -16.72 12.68
CA ASN A 220 5.70 -16.36 11.66
C ASN A 220 5.34 -15.05 10.94
N ILE A 221 4.98 -14.03 11.72
CA ILE A 221 4.40 -12.77 11.24
C ILE A 221 5.52 -11.82 10.86
N LYS A 222 5.36 -11.11 9.73
CA LYS A 222 6.30 -10.08 9.32
C LYS A 222 6.29 -8.90 10.27
N VAL A 223 7.47 -8.45 10.66
CA VAL A 223 7.67 -7.26 11.47
C VAL A 223 8.77 -6.38 10.87
N ALA A 224 8.55 -5.07 10.91
CA ALA A 224 9.53 -4.07 10.55
C ALA A 224 9.89 -3.19 11.77
N PHE A 225 11.15 -2.79 11.82
CA PHE A 225 11.73 -1.93 12.86
C PHE A 225 12.38 -0.74 12.15
N PRO A 226 11.70 0.42 12.08
CA PRO A 226 12.26 1.59 11.42
C PRO A 226 13.44 2.16 12.20
N ASN A 227 14.43 2.68 11.48
CA ASN A 227 15.59 3.33 12.08
C ASN A 227 15.16 4.54 12.94
N LYS A 228 15.89 4.80 14.03
CA LYS A 228 15.62 5.92 14.94
C LYS A 228 15.52 7.25 14.19
N GLU A 229 16.40 7.52 13.24
CA GLU A 229 16.40 8.72 12.39
C GLU A 229 15.06 8.95 11.66
N SER A 230 14.37 7.87 11.25
CA SER A 230 13.06 7.94 10.59
C SER A 230 11.90 8.27 11.53
N ILE A 231 12.12 8.21 12.84
CA ILE A 231 11.11 8.35 13.91
C ILE A 231 11.40 9.53 14.85
N GLU A 232 12.66 9.92 15.03
CA GLU A 232 13.17 10.96 15.95
C GLU A 232 12.39 12.28 15.88
N ASN A 233 11.89 12.57 14.69
CA ASN A 233 11.24 13.81 14.34
C ASN A 233 9.74 13.83 14.68
N ILE A 234 9.17 12.76 15.25
CA ILE A 234 7.76 12.67 15.61
C ILE A 234 7.60 12.46 17.11
N LYS A 235 6.73 13.26 17.73
CA LYS A 235 6.23 12.98 19.08
C LYS A 235 5.32 11.76 19.04
N LEU A 236 5.90 10.59 19.26
CA LEU A 236 5.13 9.36 19.45
C LEU A 236 4.43 9.39 20.82
N PHE A 237 3.27 8.75 20.87
CA PHE A 237 2.62 8.43 22.14
C PHE A 237 3.57 7.52 22.93
N LYS A 238 3.88 7.89 24.18
CA LYS A 238 4.93 7.23 24.97
C LYS A 238 4.69 5.73 25.15
N GLU A 239 3.43 5.33 25.24
CA GLU A 239 3.02 3.92 25.39
C GLU A 239 2.81 3.22 24.04
N ARG A 240 3.15 3.84 22.89
CA ARG A 240 3.00 3.18 21.59
C ARG A 240 4.23 2.32 21.32
N ASP A 241 4.03 1.00 21.37
CA ASP A 241 5.07 0.03 21.02
C ASP A 241 5.22 -0.17 19.51
N GLY A 242 4.16 0.13 18.74
CA GLY A 242 4.18 -0.11 17.31
C GLY A 242 2.87 0.16 16.57
N SER A 243 2.67 -0.60 15.49
CA SER A 243 1.48 -0.53 14.62
C SER A 243 1.14 -1.88 14.01
N ILE A 244 -0.15 -2.15 13.85
CA ILE A 244 -0.71 -3.25 13.06
C ILE A 244 -1.09 -2.70 11.69
N GLY A 245 -0.45 -3.22 10.65
CA GLY A 245 -0.63 -2.76 9.28
C GLY A 245 -1.60 -3.58 8.44
N GLY A 246 -1.82 -3.14 7.20
CA GLY A 246 -2.80 -3.68 6.27
C GLY A 246 -2.59 -5.14 5.86
N GLU A 247 -1.39 -5.69 5.98
CA GLU A 247 -1.15 -7.11 5.70
C GLU A 247 -1.71 -8.03 6.79
N LEU A 248 -1.69 -7.59 8.05
CA LEU A 248 -2.34 -8.31 9.14
C LEU A 248 -3.84 -8.06 9.12
N LEU A 249 -4.26 -6.78 9.01
CA LEU A 249 -5.68 -6.40 9.03
C LEU A 249 -6.51 -7.10 7.94
N ASN A 250 -5.92 -7.37 6.77
CA ASN A 250 -6.63 -8.03 5.67
C ASN A 250 -7.04 -9.49 5.94
N ARG A 251 -6.58 -10.08 7.05
CA ARG A 251 -6.91 -11.44 7.53
C ARG A 251 -8.23 -11.52 8.28
N PHE A 252 -8.84 -10.37 8.54
CA PHE A 252 -10.09 -10.24 9.25
C PHE A 252 -11.16 -9.57 8.39
N THR A 253 -12.43 -9.82 8.70
CA THR A 253 -13.49 -8.83 8.50
C THR A 253 -13.51 -7.96 9.75
N ILE A 254 -13.42 -6.65 9.57
CA ILE A 254 -13.25 -5.70 10.65
C ILE A 254 -14.51 -4.84 10.76
N ILE A 255 -14.97 -4.60 11.98
CA ILE A 255 -16.01 -3.61 12.28
C ILE A 255 -15.43 -2.64 13.31
N MET A 256 -15.16 -1.41 12.89
CA MET A 256 -14.76 -0.31 13.76
C MET A 256 -16.02 0.45 14.18
N ASN A 257 -16.42 0.31 15.44
CA ASN A 257 -17.48 1.13 16.03
C ASN A 257 -16.84 2.31 16.74
N TYR A 258 -16.64 3.42 16.02
CA TYR A 258 -15.98 4.61 16.56
C TYR A 258 -16.73 5.23 17.75
N PRO A 259 -18.08 5.39 17.73
CA PRO A 259 -18.82 5.92 18.88
C PRO A 259 -18.64 5.08 20.15
N LEU A 260 -18.67 3.75 20.04
CA LEU A 260 -18.47 2.87 21.19
C LEU A 260 -16.99 2.57 21.48
N LYS A 261 -16.07 3.10 20.69
CA LYS A 261 -14.63 2.81 20.76
C LYS A 261 -14.34 1.31 20.82
N LYS A 262 -15.00 0.53 19.96
CA LYS A 262 -14.83 -0.93 19.89
C LYS A 262 -14.41 -1.38 18.51
N ILE A 263 -13.62 -2.44 18.46
CA ILE A 263 -13.32 -3.18 17.24
C ILE A 263 -13.85 -4.61 17.36
N SER A 264 -14.59 -5.06 16.34
CA SER A 264 -14.94 -6.47 16.18
C SER A 264 -14.12 -7.08 15.05
N LEU A 265 -13.50 -8.22 15.34
CA LEU A 265 -12.63 -8.95 14.42
C LEU A 265 -13.19 -10.35 14.16
N LYS A 266 -13.31 -10.71 12.88
CA LYS A 266 -13.71 -12.05 12.43
C LYS A 266 -12.71 -12.60 11.44
N LYS A 267 -12.12 -13.76 11.71
CA LYS A 267 -11.21 -14.44 10.76
C LYS A 267 -11.88 -14.61 9.40
N ASN A 268 -11.16 -14.29 8.33
CA ASN A 268 -11.59 -14.56 6.96
C ASN A 268 -10.76 -15.70 6.34
N ASN A 269 -10.95 -16.00 5.06
CA ASN A 269 -10.24 -17.11 4.39
C ASN A 269 -8.72 -16.90 4.26
N LYS A 270 -8.21 -15.67 4.40
CA LYS A 270 -6.77 -15.34 4.37
C LYS A 270 -6.07 -15.47 5.71
N PHE A 271 -6.81 -15.81 6.77
CA PHE A 271 -6.25 -15.82 8.13
C PHE A 271 -5.01 -16.70 8.26
N LYS A 272 -4.97 -17.84 7.55
CA LYS A 272 -3.87 -18.80 7.55
C LYS A 272 -2.82 -18.55 6.46
N ASP A 273 -2.94 -17.49 5.66
CA ASP A 273 -2.00 -17.23 4.57
C ASP A 273 -0.58 -16.96 5.13
N PRO A 274 0.49 -17.48 4.52
CA PRO A 274 1.84 -17.23 5.01
C PRO A 274 2.24 -15.76 4.82
N PHE A 275 3.00 -15.21 5.76
CA PHE A 275 3.62 -13.88 5.58
C PHE A 275 4.96 -14.00 4.85
N TYR A 276 4.98 -13.70 3.54
CA TYR A 276 6.20 -13.72 2.74
C TYR A 276 6.83 -12.34 2.58
N TYR A 277 8.15 -12.28 2.71
CA TYR A 277 8.92 -11.12 2.29
C TYR A 277 9.15 -11.16 0.80
N ASN A 278 9.45 -9.99 0.23
CA ASN A 278 9.94 -9.88 -1.12
C ASN A 278 11.29 -10.61 -1.21
N MET A 279 11.29 -11.74 -1.90
CA MET A 279 12.45 -12.62 -2.06
C MET A 279 13.38 -12.16 -3.19
N SER A 280 12.91 -11.26 -4.05
CA SER A 280 13.73 -10.69 -5.13
C SER A 280 14.67 -9.59 -4.63
N GLY A 281 14.26 -8.85 -3.59
CA GLY A 281 14.91 -7.62 -3.13
C GLY A 281 14.69 -6.41 -4.04
N LEU A 282 13.74 -6.46 -4.99
CA LEU A 282 13.38 -5.34 -5.87
C LEU A 282 12.17 -4.59 -5.36
N THR A 283 12.30 -3.27 -5.23
CA THR A 283 11.16 -2.37 -5.12
C THR A 283 10.92 -1.72 -6.48
N ILE A 284 9.66 -1.73 -6.94
CA ILE A 284 9.25 -1.17 -8.23
C ILE A 284 8.26 -0.05 -7.97
N LYS A 285 8.35 1.01 -8.77
CA LYS A 285 7.34 2.06 -8.85
C LYS A 285 6.86 2.27 -10.29
N HIS A 286 5.69 2.88 -10.41
CA HIS A 286 5.18 3.42 -11.65
C HIS A 286 5.88 4.75 -11.97
N ASP A 287 6.28 4.94 -13.24
CA ASP A 287 7.01 6.11 -13.73
C ASP A 287 6.37 6.71 -15.00
N GLY A 288 5.07 7.00 -14.90
CA GLY A 288 4.30 7.55 -16.02
C GLY A 288 3.91 6.49 -17.04
N VAL A 289 3.69 6.93 -18.29
CA VAL A 289 3.21 6.06 -19.36
C VAL A 289 4.23 5.97 -20.49
N VAL A 290 4.25 4.82 -21.17
CA VAL A 290 4.99 4.60 -22.42
C VAL A 290 4.01 4.43 -23.58
N LEU A 291 4.36 4.99 -24.74
CA LEU A 291 3.61 4.79 -25.98
C LEU A 291 4.01 3.44 -26.59
N ILE A 292 3.07 2.51 -26.67
CA ILE A 292 3.24 1.22 -27.34
C ILE A 292 2.63 1.30 -28.73
N LYS A 293 3.44 0.93 -29.73
CA LYS A 293 3.05 0.87 -31.14
C LYS A 293 2.96 -0.60 -31.56
N ASN A 294 1.75 -1.09 -31.81
CA ASN A 294 1.49 -2.43 -32.30
C ASN A 294 1.26 -2.38 -33.81
N LYS A 295 2.02 -3.17 -34.58
CA LYS A 295 1.83 -3.32 -36.02
C LYS A 295 0.95 -4.54 -36.26
N ARG A 296 -0.14 -4.37 -37.01
CA ARG A 296 -0.94 -5.48 -37.55
C ARG A 296 -0.79 -5.49 -39.05
N ASP A 297 -0.24 -6.58 -39.57
CA ASP A 297 -0.15 -6.79 -41.01
C ASP A 297 -1.38 -7.58 -41.45
N SER A 298 -2.12 -7.01 -42.39
CA SER A 298 -3.23 -7.68 -43.06
C SER A 298 -2.80 -8.08 -44.45
N PHE A 299 -2.96 -9.36 -44.77
CA PHE A 299 -2.65 -9.93 -46.07
C PHE A 299 -3.94 -10.11 -46.84
N LYS A 300 -4.09 -9.40 -47.97
CA LYS A 300 -5.16 -9.67 -48.92
C LYS A 300 -4.57 -10.38 -50.12
N ASN A 301 -4.91 -11.66 -50.27
CA ASN A 301 -4.68 -12.39 -51.51
C ASN A 301 -5.77 -12.02 -52.50
N ARG A 302 -5.37 -11.44 -53.64
CA ARG A 302 -6.23 -11.36 -54.83
C ARG A 302 -5.63 -12.31 -55.87
N SER A 303 -6.27 -13.45 -56.07
CA SER A 303 -5.99 -14.33 -57.20
C SER A 303 -6.73 -13.79 -58.43
N ASN A 304 -6.00 -13.23 -59.38
CA ASN A 304 -6.54 -13.00 -60.72
C ASN A 304 -6.18 -14.22 -61.57
N GLU A 305 -7.18 -14.94 -62.07
CA GLU A 305 -7.05 -16.21 -62.80
C GLU A 305 -6.40 -16.11 -64.19
N ILE A 306 -5.88 -14.96 -64.61
CA ILE A 306 -5.52 -14.76 -66.02
C ILE A 306 -4.03 -14.93 -66.31
N ASP A 307 -3.12 -14.91 -65.33
CA ASP A 307 -1.69 -14.99 -65.65
C ASP A 307 -0.78 -15.51 -64.52
N GLY A 308 -1.18 -16.59 -63.83
CA GLY A 308 -0.32 -17.37 -62.90
C GLY A 308 0.33 -16.64 -61.71
N ALA A 309 0.21 -15.32 -61.62
CA ALA A 309 0.89 -14.45 -60.67
C ALA A 309 -0.05 -14.07 -59.52
N THR A 310 0.33 -14.45 -58.31
CA THR A 310 -0.35 -14.08 -57.07
C THR A 310 0.16 -12.74 -56.56
N ASN A 311 -0.68 -11.71 -56.62
CA ASN A 311 -0.38 -10.42 -56.01
C ASN A 311 -0.79 -10.42 -54.53
N ILE A 312 0.21 -10.43 -53.64
CA ILE A 312 0.01 -10.30 -52.20
C ILE A 312 0.09 -8.80 -51.84
N THR A 313 -1.05 -8.19 -51.50
CA THR A 313 -1.05 -6.82 -50.99
C THR A 313 -0.92 -6.86 -49.47
N VAL A 314 0.17 -6.30 -48.95
CA VAL A 314 0.40 -6.13 -47.50
C VAL A 314 -0.07 -4.75 -47.08
N SER A 315 -1.12 -4.68 -46.26
CA SER A 315 -1.54 -3.44 -45.59
C SER A 315 -1.20 -3.50 -44.11
N SER A 316 -0.31 -2.62 -43.67
CA SER A 316 0.08 -2.47 -42.27
C SER A 316 -0.79 -1.43 -41.57
N THR A 317 -1.51 -1.83 -40.52
CA THR A 317 -2.17 -0.89 -39.59
C THR A 317 -1.34 -0.78 -38.31
N TYR A 318 -1.36 0.41 -37.70
CA TYR A 318 -0.66 0.67 -36.44
C TYR A 318 -1.67 1.07 -35.37
N ASP A 319 -1.70 0.29 -34.29
CA ASP A 319 -2.47 0.60 -33.09
C ASP A 319 -1.53 1.21 -32.05
N PHE A 320 -1.89 2.37 -31.51
CA PHE A 320 -1.13 3.07 -30.48
C PHE A 320 -1.87 3.00 -29.14
N SER A 321 -1.19 2.60 -28.07
CA SER A 321 -1.72 2.63 -26.70
C SER A 321 -0.74 3.27 -25.73
N LEU A 322 -1.27 3.96 -24.72
CA LEU A 322 -0.50 4.47 -23.59
C LEU A 322 -0.56 3.45 -22.47
N GLU A 323 0.60 2.93 -22.08
CA GLU A 323 0.71 1.82 -21.13
C GLU A 323 1.54 2.22 -19.90
N PRO A 324 1.27 1.63 -18.73
CA PRO A 324 2.05 1.87 -17.51
C PRO A 324 3.55 1.58 -17.68
N LYS A 325 4.40 2.51 -17.26
CA LYS A 325 5.85 2.32 -17.18
C LYS A 325 6.25 1.92 -15.77
N TYR A 326 7.06 0.86 -15.64
CA TYR A 326 7.58 0.40 -14.35
C TYR A 326 9.09 0.53 -14.29
N VAL A 327 9.60 1.07 -13.19
CA VAL A 327 11.04 1.26 -12.94
C VAL A 327 11.44 0.73 -11.58
N VAL A 328 12.66 0.22 -11.49
CA VAL A 328 13.26 -0.16 -10.21
C VAL A 328 13.53 1.11 -9.40
N SER A 329 12.91 1.20 -8.23
CA SER A 329 13.09 2.33 -7.32
C SER A 329 14.11 2.06 -6.24
N GLU A 330 14.23 0.82 -5.76
CA GLU A 330 15.19 0.44 -4.72
C GLU A 330 15.62 -1.01 -4.93
N ILE A 331 16.84 -1.34 -4.50
CA ILE A 331 17.36 -2.71 -4.52
C ILE A 331 18.05 -3.01 -3.20
N ARG A 332 17.57 -4.05 -2.50
CA ARG A 332 18.23 -4.56 -1.31
C ARG A 332 19.59 -5.15 -1.68
N LYS A 333 20.65 -4.72 -0.98
CA LYS A 333 22.02 -5.25 -1.16
C LYS A 333 22.03 -6.77 -0.97
N GLU A 334 22.88 -7.45 -1.72
CA GLU A 334 23.07 -8.92 -1.69
C GLU A 334 21.83 -9.77 -2.04
N SER A 335 20.72 -9.14 -2.42
CA SER A 335 19.53 -9.85 -2.88
C SER A 335 19.77 -10.56 -4.22
N PRO A 336 18.92 -11.54 -4.59
CA PRO A 336 19.02 -12.21 -5.88
C PRO A 336 19.03 -11.26 -7.08
N SER A 337 18.29 -10.16 -6.99
CA SER A 337 18.22 -9.16 -8.06
C SER A 337 19.45 -8.27 -8.12
N TYR A 338 20.02 -7.92 -6.95
CA TYR A 338 21.31 -7.24 -6.85
C TYR A 338 22.42 -8.08 -7.49
N LEU A 339 22.51 -9.37 -7.14
CA LEU A 339 23.49 -10.31 -7.68
C LEU A 339 23.31 -10.55 -9.18
N ALA A 340 22.07 -10.46 -9.70
CA ALA A 340 21.81 -10.50 -11.13
C ALA A 340 22.27 -9.22 -11.87
N GLY A 341 22.72 -8.18 -11.15
CA GLY A 341 23.22 -6.92 -11.70
C GLY A 341 22.11 -5.98 -12.18
N ILE A 342 20.91 -6.09 -11.59
CA ILE A 342 19.84 -5.10 -11.74
C ILE A 342 20.23 -3.87 -10.91
N LYS A 343 19.88 -2.66 -11.39
CA LYS A 343 20.23 -1.38 -10.78
C LYS A 343 19.00 -0.49 -10.63
N GLU A 344 19.05 0.44 -9.70
CA GLU A 344 18.06 1.50 -9.60
C GLU A 344 17.95 2.25 -10.93
N GLY A 345 16.73 2.62 -11.32
CA GLY A 345 16.44 3.29 -12.59
C GLY A 345 16.25 2.34 -13.79
N ASP A 346 16.48 1.03 -13.63
CA ASP A 346 16.17 0.06 -14.67
C ASP A 346 14.67 0.04 -14.99
N GLU A 347 14.30 0.24 -16.25
CA GLU A 347 12.92 0.12 -16.72
C GLU A 347 12.59 -1.35 -16.98
N ILE A 348 11.48 -1.84 -16.44
CA ILE A 348 11.06 -3.22 -16.58
C ILE A 348 10.14 -3.35 -17.78
N LEU A 349 10.62 -4.04 -18.82
CA LEU A 349 9.87 -4.26 -20.06
C LEU A 349 9.01 -5.52 -20.01
N SER A 350 9.51 -6.59 -19.40
CA SER A 350 8.76 -7.86 -19.30
C SER A 350 9.16 -8.67 -18.07
N VAL A 351 8.21 -9.41 -17.50
CA VAL A 351 8.39 -10.35 -16.40
C VAL A 351 7.94 -11.74 -16.85
N ASN A 352 8.83 -12.73 -16.76
CA ASN A 352 8.57 -14.12 -17.16
C ASN A 352 8.05 -14.29 -18.61
N GLY A 353 8.45 -13.40 -19.51
CA GLY A 353 8.08 -13.43 -20.93
C GLY A 353 6.85 -12.59 -21.28
N SER A 354 6.01 -12.26 -20.29
CA SER A 354 4.86 -11.36 -20.47
C SER A 354 5.29 -9.90 -20.30
N GLN A 355 4.68 -9.02 -21.09
CA GLN A 355 5.02 -7.59 -21.06
C GLN A 355 4.64 -6.98 -19.70
N ALA A 356 5.48 -6.08 -19.18
CA ALA A 356 5.29 -5.54 -17.85
C ALA A 356 3.96 -4.79 -17.72
N TYR A 357 3.56 -4.05 -18.75
CA TYR A 357 2.28 -3.31 -18.78
C TYR A 357 1.03 -4.20 -18.73
N GLN A 358 1.15 -5.49 -19.04
CA GLN A 358 0.03 -6.44 -18.89
C GLN A 358 -0.24 -6.78 -17.41
N TYR A 359 0.68 -6.42 -16.53
CA TYR A 359 0.54 -6.55 -15.09
C TYR A 359 0.20 -5.20 -14.48
N ASN A 360 -0.66 -5.21 -13.46
CA ASN A 360 -0.65 -4.13 -12.48
C ASN A 360 0.57 -4.30 -11.55
N LEU A 361 0.97 -3.21 -10.89
CA LEU A 361 2.13 -3.18 -10.00
C LEU A 361 2.09 -4.27 -8.92
N TYR A 362 0.92 -4.51 -8.32
CA TYR A 362 0.74 -5.54 -7.29
C TYR A 362 0.93 -6.96 -7.81
N GLN A 363 0.58 -7.24 -9.06
CA GLN A 363 0.86 -8.53 -9.68
C GLN A 363 2.36 -8.76 -9.82
N ILE A 364 3.11 -7.73 -10.22
CA ILE A 364 4.58 -7.84 -10.32
C ILE A 364 5.19 -8.08 -8.93
N ILE A 365 4.80 -7.29 -7.92
CA ILE A 365 5.25 -7.47 -6.53
C ILE A 365 4.87 -8.87 -6.02
N GLY A 366 3.67 -9.35 -6.33
CA GLY A 366 3.20 -10.69 -5.97
C GLY A 366 4.06 -11.81 -6.57
N LEU A 367 4.60 -11.63 -7.79
CA LEU A 367 5.54 -12.58 -8.38
C LEU A 367 6.84 -12.65 -7.56
N PHE A 368 7.33 -11.52 -7.05
CA PHE A 368 8.58 -11.43 -6.29
C PHE A 368 8.47 -11.90 -4.84
N SER A 369 7.27 -11.82 -4.26
CA SER A 369 6.95 -12.29 -2.91
C SER A 369 6.34 -13.71 -2.91
N SER A 370 6.49 -14.44 -4.02
CA SER A 370 5.95 -15.79 -4.14
C SER A 370 6.90 -16.84 -3.53
N LYS A 371 6.47 -18.11 -3.50
CA LYS A 371 7.22 -19.22 -2.90
C LYS A 371 8.67 -19.26 -3.40
N ALA A 372 9.59 -19.53 -2.47
CA ALA A 372 11.01 -19.72 -2.75
C ALA A 372 11.29 -20.76 -3.84
N GLY A 373 12.42 -20.60 -4.52
CA GLY A 373 12.90 -21.47 -5.59
C GLY A 373 12.32 -21.14 -6.97
N LYS A 374 11.37 -20.21 -7.07
CA LYS A 374 10.88 -19.77 -8.38
C LYS A 374 11.92 -18.95 -9.13
N LYS A 375 12.09 -19.27 -10.41
CA LYS A 375 12.93 -18.52 -11.33
C LYS A 375 12.17 -17.33 -11.89
N ILE A 376 12.74 -16.14 -11.74
CA ILE A 376 12.23 -14.91 -12.36
C ILE A 376 13.14 -14.54 -13.53
N THR A 377 12.53 -14.22 -14.67
CA THR A 377 13.23 -13.67 -15.84
C THR A 377 12.71 -12.27 -16.11
N LEU A 378 13.60 -11.28 -16.09
CA LEU A 378 13.29 -9.89 -16.44
C LEU A 378 13.93 -9.52 -17.78
N LYS A 379 13.22 -8.76 -18.60
CA LYS A 379 13.84 -7.90 -19.61
C LYS A 379 13.78 -6.49 -19.07
N ILE A 380 14.93 -5.85 -18.99
CA ILE A 380 15.08 -4.48 -18.50
C ILE A 380 15.70 -3.60 -19.59
N LYS A 381 15.42 -2.30 -19.55
CA LYS A 381 16.06 -1.29 -20.38
C LYS A 381 16.90 -0.39 -19.49
N ARG A 382 18.19 -0.28 -19.81
CA ARG A 382 19.17 0.58 -19.14
C ARG A 382 19.94 1.36 -20.18
N ASN A 383 19.90 2.70 -20.15
CA ASN A 383 20.60 3.57 -21.12
C ASN A 383 20.32 3.17 -22.57
N ASN A 384 19.05 2.91 -22.91
CA ASN A 384 18.60 2.39 -24.22
C ASN A 384 19.09 0.99 -24.63
N ILE A 385 19.81 0.28 -23.77
CA ILE A 385 20.23 -1.11 -23.99
C ILE A 385 19.23 -2.05 -23.30
N ILE A 386 18.76 -3.05 -24.02
CA ILE A 386 17.88 -4.09 -23.48
C ILE A 386 18.72 -5.24 -22.93
N LEU A 387 18.56 -5.54 -21.64
CA LEU A 387 19.27 -6.62 -20.96
C LEU A 387 18.27 -7.66 -20.47
N ARG A 388 18.65 -8.94 -20.56
CA ARG A 388 17.89 -10.04 -19.97
C ARG A 388 18.56 -10.47 -18.67
N LYS A 389 17.84 -10.39 -17.56
CA LYS A 389 18.30 -10.79 -16.23
C LYS A 389 17.48 -11.97 -15.72
N LYS A 390 18.13 -12.89 -14.98
CA LYS A 390 17.50 -14.07 -14.40
C LYS A 390 18.01 -14.23 -12.98
N PHE A 391 17.11 -14.55 -12.07
CA PHE A 391 17.45 -14.86 -10.68
C PHE A 391 16.43 -15.84 -10.09
N ILE A 392 16.78 -16.44 -8.96
CA ILE A 392 15.92 -17.37 -8.23
C ILE A 392 15.50 -16.68 -6.94
N LEU A 393 14.22 -16.77 -6.59
CA LEU A 393 13.71 -16.26 -5.32
C LEU A 393 14.28 -17.08 -4.17
N THR A 394 15.09 -16.45 -3.32
CA THR A 394 15.65 -17.08 -2.12
C THR A 394 14.90 -16.59 -0.88
N PRO A 395 14.59 -17.47 0.08
CA PRO A 395 14.10 -17.04 1.38
C PRO A 395 15.09 -16.07 2.03
N VAL A 396 14.57 -15.13 2.79
CA VAL A 396 15.39 -14.20 3.59
C VAL A 396 15.61 -14.74 5.02
N PHE A 397 14.89 -15.80 5.40
CA PHE A 397 14.96 -16.49 6.70
C PHE A 397 14.82 -17.99 6.54
#